data_AF-A0AAE8MJ61-F1
#
_entry.id   AF-A0AAE8MJ61-F1
#
_cell.length_a   1.000
_cell.length_b   1.000
_cell.length_c   1.000
_cell.angle_alpha   90.00
_cell.angle_beta   90.00
_cell.angle_gamma   90.00
#
_symmetry.space_group_name_H-M   'P 1'
#
loop_
_entity.id
_entity.type
_entity.pdbx_description
1 polymer ?
#
loop_
_entity_poly.entity_id
_entity_poly.type
_entity_poly.pdbx_seq_one_letter_code
_entity_poly.pdbx_strand_id
1 'polypeptide(L)'
;MDQPIGGSNLHAFGFGCAVLLGYAATIVFISKGATLVRIGSTVALGCMQYTFYTAMMGTSLTRAQISNVCLVTWGFFLNGAEQILLSRYDVDDVRGKPERNGGGHVGTATLLFRAAGMYFNLRCVGLRGEIAMRRRDAPRRGRLLRAKIMEVIVVYIIMDAAMSAPLPEQHLFTREKQTLLKFSNLSLEDLGFRFFGTVGYWFITYICNRLNSGCAAVLSLSLGLSQPEDWPHLNGPISACCTVRGFWGTFWHQLFRKMVTGWGDFIPDKVLRLHRGTILSRYTRLLLAFLTSGAMHHCMQHLYRFSAEDSFAVEKFYALQAFGIMFEDAVQAATAHVPVSKSVRRAVGYFWVLAFLAWSTPIMSYPSMRGGDPGQMVPFSVVGYMMKS
;
A
#
# COMPACT_ATOMS: atom_id res chain seq x y z
N MET A 1 11.76 3.77 -33.24
CA MET A 1 12.32 2.40 -33.23
C MET A 1 11.31 1.57 -32.48
N ASP A 2 10.34 1.04 -33.21
CA ASP A 2 9.11 0.48 -32.66
C ASP A 2 9.38 -0.93 -32.15
N GLN A 3 9.42 -1.08 -30.82
CA GLN A 3 9.37 -2.39 -30.18
C GLN A 3 8.00 -3.03 -30.44
N PRO A 4 7.92 -4.31 -30.80
CA PRO A 4 6.65 -4.97 -31.03
C PRO A 4 5.85 -5.05 -29.73
N ILE A 5 4.74 -4.31 -29.68
CA ILE A 5 3.85 -4.10 -28.53
C ILE A 5 3.29 -5.43 -27.94
N GLY A 6 3.32 -6.52 -28.71
CA GLY A 6 2.89 -7.84 -28.25
C GLY A 6 3.87 -8.59 -27.35
N GLY A 7 5.19 -8.34 -27.47
CA GLY A 7 6.20 -9.07 -26.71
C GLY A 7 6.25 -8.67 -25.23
N SER A 8 6.16 -7.37 -24.95
CA SER A 8 6.34 -6.83 -23.60
C SER A 8 5.28 -7.30 -22.60
N ASN A 9 4.02 -7.43 -23.04
CA ASN A 9 2.93 -7.94 -22.21
C ASN A 9 3.14 -9.41 -21.80
N LEU A 10 3.59 -10.25 -22.73
CA LEU A 10 3.89 -11.66 -22.46
C LEU A 10 5.08 -11.81 -21.50
N HIS A 11 6.11 -10.98 -21.67
CA HIS A 11 7.25 -10.93 -20.75
C HIS A 11 6.81 -10.54 -19.33
N ALA A 12 6.01 -9.47 -19.18
CA ALA A 12 5.51 -9.05 -17.88
C ALA A 12 4.69 -10.15 -17.19
N PHE A 13 3.78 -10.82 -17.92
CA PHE A 13 3.03 -11.95 -17.37
C PHE A 13 3.95 -13.11 -16.94
N GLY A 14 4.92 -13.47 -17.78
CA GLY A 14 5.88 -14.53 -17.48
C GLY A 14 6.69 -14.24 -16.21
N PHE A 15 7.18 -13.01 -16.03
CA PHE A 15 7.91 -12.62 -14.82
C PHE A 15 7.00 -12.62 -13.58
N GLY A 16 5.74 -12.20 -13.69
CA GLY A 16 4.76 -12.30 -12.60
C GLY A 16 4.56 -13.75 -12.13
N CYS A 17 4.41 -14.68 -13.05
CA CYS A 17 4.32 -16.12 -12.76
C CYS A 17 5.62 -16.66 -12.12
N ALA A 18 6.78 -16.21 -12.59
CA ALA A 18 8.07 -16.60 -12.03
C ALA A 18 8.24 -16.16 -10.58
N VAL A 19 7.81 -14.94 -10.22
CA VAL A 19 7.82 -14.45 -8.83
C VAL A 19 6.96 -15.34 -7.93
N LEU A 20 5.73 -15.66 -8.36
CA LEU A 20 4.82 -16.52 -7.59
C LEU A 20 5.37 -17.93 -7.40
N LEU A 21 5.92 -18.53 -8.47
CA LEU A 21 6.50 -19.86 -8.42
C LEU A 21 7.75 -19.89 -7.54
N GLY A 22 8.64 -18.90 -7.66
CA GLY A 22 9.84 -18.80 -6.83
C GLY A 22 9.53 -18.63 -5.34
N TYR A 23 8.49 -17.84 -5.02
CA TYR A 23 7.99 -17.69 -3.67
C TYR A 23 7.41 -19.02 -3.16
N ALA A 24 6.50 -19.65 -3.91
CA ALA A 24 5.87 -20.91 -3.52
C ALA A 24 6.90 -22.03 -3.34
N ALA A 25 7.87 -22.15 -4.25
CA ALA A 25 8.97 -23.11 -4.14
C ALA A 25 9.82 -22.86 -2.89
N THR A 26 10.06 -21.60 -2.54
CA THR A 26 10.80 -21.25 -1.31
C THR A 26 10.05 -21.66 -0.05
N ILE A 27 8.73 -21.51 -0.01
CA ILE A 27 7.93 -21.94 1.14
C ILE A 27 7.90 -23.48 1.24
N VAL A 28 7.72 -24.18 0.12
CA VAL A 28 7.50 -25.64 0.10
C VAL A 28 8.80 -26.43 0.27
N PHE A 29 9.90 -26.00 -0.35
CA PHE A 29 11.13 -26.80 -0.42
C PHE A 29 12.26 -26.32 0.48
N ILE A 30 12.24 -25.06 0.94
CA ILE A 30 13.32 -24.52 1.77
C ILE A 30 12.88 -24.48 3.24
N SER A 31 13.58 -25.27 4.07
CA SER A 31 13.37 -25.30 5.51
C SER A 31 13.51 -23.92 6.16
N LYS A 32 12.68 -23.64 7.17
CA LYS A 32 12.72 -22.41 7.98
C LYS A 32 14.08 -22.12 8.64
N GLY A 33 14.93 -23.14 8.82
CA GLY A 33 16.28 -23.02 9.38
C GLY A 33 17.34 -22.56 8.37
N ALA A 34 17.11 -22.73 7.07
CA ALA A 34 18.10 -22.51 6.00
C ALA A 34 18.30 -21.03 5.65
N THR A 35 18.61 -20.19 6.65
CA THR A 35 18.58 -18.72 6.59
C THR A 35 19.30 -18.14 5.37
N LEU A 36 20.50 -18.61 5.04
CA LEU A 36 21.26 -18.12 3.87
C LEU A 36 20.53 -18.40 2.54
N VAL A 37 19.97 -19.60 2.37
CA VAL A 37 19.21 -19.95 1.17
C VAL A 37 17.95 -19.08 1.07
N ARG A 38 17.29 -18.80 2.18
CA ARG A 38 16.09 -17.92 2.21
C ARG A 38 16.41 -16.47 1.86
N ILE A 39 17.55 -15.96 2.32
CA ILE A 39 18.06 -14.64 1.90
C ILE A 39 18.31 -14.66 0.39
N GLY A 40 19.02 -15.68 -0.11
CA GLY A 40 19.26 -15.86 -1.55
C GLY A 40 17.97 -15.89 -2.37
N SER A 41 16.97 -16.69 -1.94
CA SER A 41 15.65 -16.74 -2.57
C SER A 41 14.95 -15.39 -2.57
N THR A 42 15.02 -14.63 -1.47
CA THR A 42 14.38 -13.32 -1.39
C THR A 42 15.06 -12.29 -2.30
N VAL A 43 16.40 -12.33 -2.40
CA VAL A 43 17.16 -11.51 -3.35
C VAL A 43 16.79 -11.87 -4.79
N ALA A 44 16.73 -13.17 -5.12
CA ALA A 44 16.32 -13.63 -6.44
C ALA A 44 14.90 -13.17 -6.79
N LEU A 45 13.95 -13.25 -5.84
CA LEU A 45 12.60 -12.73 -6.00
C LEU A 45 12.59 -11.21 -6.20
N GLY A 46 13.46 -10.47 -5.51
CA GLY A 46 13.63 -9.03 -5.70
C GLY A 46 14.12 -8.69 -7.10
N CYS A 47 15.10 -9.44 -7.63
CA CYS A 47 15.56 -9.31 -9.00
C CYS A 47 14.44 -9.62 -10.00
N MET A 48 13.67 -10.69 -9.79
CA MET A 48 12.51 -11.02 -10.64
C MET A 48 11.43 -9.94 -10.59
N GLN A 49 11.15 -9.37 -9.41
CA GLN A 49 10.21 -8.26 -9.24
C GLN A 49 10.70 -6.99 -9.95
N TYR A 50 12.01 -6.72 -9.93
CA TYR A 50 12.62 -5.63 -10.68
C TYR A 50 12.50 -5.85 -12.19
N THR A 51 12.74 -7.07 -12.67
CA THR A 51 12.55 -7.41 -14.09
C THR A 51 11.09 -7.35 -14.52
N PHE A 52 10.15 -7.74 -13.65
CA PHE A 52 8.72 -7.51 -13.87
C PHE A 52 8.43 -6.01 -14.02
N TYR A 53 8.96 -5.19 -13.13
CA TYR A 53 8.83 -3.73 -13.19
C TYR A 53 9.37 -3.16 -14.51
N THR A 54 10.56 -3.56 -14.96
CA THR A 54 11.11 -3.07 -16.23
C THR A 54 10.33 -3.56 -17.44
N ALA A 55 9.80 -4.79 -17.41
CA ALA A 55 8.92 -5.31 -18.46
C ALA A 55 7.62 -4.51 -18.54
N MET A 56 7.04 -4.12 -17.39
CA MET A 56 5.84 -3.28 -17.32
C MET A 56 6.04 -1.92 -18.00
N MET A 57 7.24 -1.33 -17.90
CA MET A 57 7.57 -0.06 -18.58
C MET A 57 7.54 -0.14 -20.11
N GLY A 58 7.64 -1.34 -20.69
CA GLY A 58 7.57 -1.57 -22.13
C GLY A 58 6.16 -1.90 -22.65
N THR A 59 5.15 -1.92 -21.77
CA THR A 59 3.76 -2.22 -22.15
C THR A 59 3.06 -0.99 -22.74
N SER A 60 1.90 -1.18 -23.37
CA SER A 60 1.07 -0.08 -23.87
C SER A 60 0.22 0.60 -22.78
N LEU A 61 0.41 0.24 -21.52
CA LEU A 61 -0.33 0.80 -20.40
C LEU A 61 0.10 2.24 -20.11
N THR A 62 -0.81 3.03 -19.56
CA THR A 62 -0.50 4.40 -19.11
C THR A 62 0.46 4.37 -17.92
N ARG A 63 1.12 5.49 -17.63
CA ARG A 63 1.98 5.60 -16.45
C ARG A 63 1.20 5.41 -15.15
N ALA A 64 -0.04 5.89 -15.09
CA ALA A 64 -0.94 5.68 -13.95
C ALA A 64 -1.26 4.20 -13.73
N GLN A 65 -1.55 3.45 -14.80
CA GLN A 65 -1.82 2.02 -14.74
C GLN A 65 -0.58 1.23 -14.31
N ILE A 66 0.57 1.49 -14.94
CA ILE A 66 1.84 0.86 -14.58
C ILE A 66 2.16 1.15 -13.11
N SER A 67 2.01 2.40 -12.65
CA SER A 67 2.25 2.78 -11.26
C SER A 67 1.36 2.02 -10.29
N ASN A 68 0.07 1.88 -10.58
CA ASN A 68 -0.85 1.12 -9.75
C ASN A 68 -0.43 -0.36 -9.63
N VAL A 69 -0.14 -1.01 -10.77
CA VAL A 69 0.29 -2.41 -10.81
C VAL A 69 1.61 -2.61 -10.06
N CYS A 70 2.59 -1.74 -10.29
CA CYS A 70 3.90 -1.84 -9.65
C CYS A 70 3.82 -1.62 -8.14
N LEU A 71 3.05 -0.64 -7.66
CA LEU A 71 2.88 -0.41 -6.21
C LEU A 71 2.24 -1.60 -5.50
N VAL A 72 1.20 -2.18 -6.08
CA VAL A 72 0.52 -3.36 -5.54
C VAL A 72 1.46 -4.57 -5.50
N THR A 73 2.18 -4.82 -6.60
CA THR A 73 3.11 -5.97 -6.70
C THR A 73 4.34 -5.82 -5.83
N TRP A 74 4.89 -4.61 -5.67
CA TRP A 74 5.93 -4.33 -4.67
C TRP A 74 5.45 -4.57 -3.24
N GLY A 75 4.19 -4.24 -2.93
CA GLY A 75 3.57 -4.61 -1.66
C GLY A 75 3.50 -6.12 -1.45
N PHE A 76 3.12 -6.88 -2.48
CA PHE A 76 3.14 -8.34 -2.38
C PHE A 76 4.56 -8.90 -2.24
N PHE A 77 5.56 -8.33 -2.91
CA PHE A 77 6.96 -8.72 -2.75
C PHE A 77 7.42 -8.50 -1.31
N LEU A 78 7.14 -7.33 -0.72
CA LEU A 78 7.51 -7.04 0.67
C LEU A 78 6.81 -7.96 1.67
N ASN A 79 5.56 -8.32 1.40
CA ASN A 79 4.84 -9.35 2.16
C ASN A 79 5.50 -10.72 2.01
N GLY A 80 5.82 -11.16 0.79
CA GLY A 80 6.50 -12.43 0.56
C GLY A 80 7.87 -12.49 1.23
N ALA A 81 8.65 -11.41 1.16
CA ALA A 81 9.94 -11.28 1.83
C ALA A 81 9.80 -11.33 3.36
N GLU A 82 8.79 -10.68 3.95
CA GLU A 82 8.48 -10.79 5.38
C GLU A 82 8.18 -12.24 5.77
N GLN A 83 7.34 -12.92 4.97
CA GLN A 83 6.94 -14.30 5.23
C GLN A 83 8.11 -15.29 5.12
N ILE A 84 9.03 -15.07 4.18
CA ILE A 84 10.25 -15.89 4.00
C ILE A 84 11.28 -15.60 5.09
N LEU A 85 11.54 -14.33 5.42
CA LEU A 85 12.70 -13.97 6.26
C LEU A 85 12.35 -13.79 7.74
N LEU A 86 11.19 -13.22 8.04
CA LEU A 86 10.80 -12.81 9.39
C LEU A 86 9.86 -13.82 10.03
N SER A 87 8.65 -14.02 9.48
CA SER A 87 7.70 -15.04 9.97
C SER A 87 8.19 -16.47 9.74
N ARG A 88 9.10 -16.63 8.80
CA ARG A 88 9.73 -17.89 8.41
C ARG A 88 8.74 -19.03 8.17
N TYR A 89 7.70 -18.77 7.39
CA TYR A 89 6.74 -19.83 7.03
C TYR A 89 7.40 -20.93 6.22
N ASP A 90 6.98 -22.18 6.41
CA ASP A 90 7.49 -23.34 5.67
C ASP A 90 6.32 -24.24 5.21
N VAL A 91 6.63 -25.41 4.66
CA VAL A 91 5.63 -26.37 4.17
C VAL A 91 4.59 -26.75 5.23
N ASP A 92 4.92 -26.70 6.52
CA ASP A 92 3.99 -27.06 7.59
C ASP A 92 2.91 -25.99 7.81
N ASP A 93 3.15 -24.75 7.37
CA ASP A 93 2.15 -23.68 7.35
C ASP A 93 1.17 -23.81 6.18
N VAL A 94 1.55 -24.53 5.13
CA VAL A 94 0.74 -24.79 3.92
C VAL A 94 -0.13 -26.05 4.08
N ARG A 95 0.31 -26.98 4.92
CA ARG A 95 -0.40 -28.23 5.22
C ARG A 95 -1.64 -27.98 6.09
N GLY A 96 -2.75 -28.59 5.71
CA GLY A 96 -3.98 -28.60 6.50
C GLY A 96 -3.83 -29.42 7.79
N LYS A 97 -4.77 -29.23 8.73
CA LYS A 97 -4.78 -29.97 10.02
C LYS A 97 -4.69 -31.50 9.87
N PRO A 98 -5.41 -32.17 8.95
CA PRO A 98 -5.33 -33.63 8.79
C PRO A 98 -3.93 -34.09 8.34
N GLU A 99 -3.36 -33.34 7.39
CA GLU A 99 -2.08 -33.62 6.73
C GLU A 99 -0.91 -33.45 7.72
N ARG A 100 -1.01 -32.49 8.64
CA ARG A 100 -0.03 -32.28 9.73
C ARG A 100 -0.06 -33.39 10.78
N ASN A 101 -1.21 -34.04 10.96
CA ASN A 101 -1.40 -35.14 11.91
C ASN A 101 -1.08 -36.52 11.30
N GLY A 102 -0.41 -36.56 10.14
CA GLY A 102 -0.05 -37.80 9.45
C GLY A 102 -1.16 -38.40 8.58
N GLY A 103 -2.30 -37.73 8.44
CA GLY A 103 -3.41 -38.16 7.60
C GLY A 103 -3.33 -37.59 6.18
N GLY A 104 -2.97 -38.45 5.21
CA GLY A 104 -3.09 -38.18 3.77
C GLY A 104 -1.85 -37.59 3.10
N HIS A 105 -1.47 -38.14 1.94
CA HIS A 105 -0.43 -37.61 1.09
C HIS A 105 -0.98 -36.42 0.26
N VAL A 106 -0.27 -35.30 0.27
CA VAL A 106 -0.62 -34.10 -0.51
C VAL A 106 0.36 -33.96 -1.65
N GLY A 107 -0.15 -33.89 -2.88
CA GLY A 107 0.69 -33.69 -4.04
C GLY A 107 1.44 -32.35 -3.99
N THR A 108 2.67 -32.35 -4.49
CA THR A 108 3.53 -31.16 -4.57
C THR A 108 2.85 -29.98 -5.28
N ALA A 109 2.09 -30.25 -6.34
CA ALA A 109 1.34 -29.22 -7.07
C ALA A 109 0.31 -28.51 -6.17
N THR A 110 -0.39 -29.25 -5.31
CA THR A 110 -1.34 -28.68 -4.34
C THR A 110 -0.63 -27.83 -3.29
N LEU A 111 0.53 -28.28 -2.80
CA LEU A 111 1.34 -27.49 -1.86
C LEU A 111 1.82 -26.19 -2.50
N LEU A 112 2.35 -26.24 -3.71
CA LEU A 112 2.78 -25.05 -4.44
C LEU A 112 1.62 -24.09 -4.71
N PHE A 113 0.45 -24.59 -5.09
CA PHE A 113 -0.74 -23.77 -5.30
C PHE A 113 -1.20 -23.06 -4.02
N ARG A 114 -1.28 -23.79 -2.90
CA ARG A 114 -1.62 -23.22 -1.59
C ARG A 114 -0.58 -22.21 -1.13
N ALA A 115 0.71 -22.50 -1.32
CA ALA A 115 1.79 -21.57 -1.01
C ALA A 115 1.68 -20.31 -1.86
N ALA A 116 1.43 -20.40 -3.17
CA ALA A 116 1.20 -19.22 -4.01
C ALA A 116 0.03 -18.34 -3.51
N GLY A 117 -1.03 -18.97 -2.98
CA GLY A 117 -2.13 -18.24 -2.31
C GLY A 117 -1.69 -17.42 -1.09
N MET A 118 -0.67 -17.87 -0.34
CA MET A 118 -0.12 -17.13 0.82
C MET A 118 0.53 -15.79 0.42
N TYR A 119 1.05 -15.69 -0.80
CA TYR A 119 1.64 -14.47 -1.34
C TYR A 119 0.65 -13.30 -1.33
N PHE A 120 -0.63 -13.61 -1.61
CA PHE A 120 -1.73 -12.65 -1.62
C PHE A 120 -2.43 -12.51 -0.27
N ASN A 121 -2.12 -13.39 0.70
CA ASN A 121 -2.71 -13.40 2.03
C ASN A 121 -2.03 -12.37 2.95
N LEU A 122 -2.22 -11.08 2.64
CA LEU A 122 -1.62 -9.95 3.38
C LEU A 122 -1.99 -9.91 4.88
N ARG A 123 -3.11 -10.54 5.25
CA ARG A 123 -3.59 -10.64 6.63
C ARG A 123 -3.12 -11.89 7.37
N CYS A 124 -2.52 -12.84 6.65
CA CYS A 124 -2.18 -14.16 7.15
C CYS A 124 -3.39 -14.90 7.75
N VAL A 125 -4.56 -14.82 7.10
CA VAL A 125 -5.76 -15.56 7.50
C VAL A 125 -5.46 -17.06 7.48
N GLY A 126 -5.75 -17.76 8.58
CA GLY A 126 -5.47 -19.19 8.73
C GLY A 126 -4.00 -19.54 8.95
N LEU A 127 -3.10 -18.55 9.06
CA LEU A 127 -1.67 -18.73 9.30
C LEU A 127 -1.27 -18.20 10.69
N ARG A 128 -0.03 -18.49 11.11
CA ARG A 128 0.49 -17.99 12.39
C ARG A 128 0.60 -16.46 12.36
N GLY A 129 0.07 -15.79 13.39
CA GLY A 129 0.06 -14.33 13.45
C GLY A 129 -0.97 -13.69 12.50
N GLU A 130 -2.11 -14.34 12.30
CA GLU A 130 -3.29 -13.74 11.66
C GLU A 130 -3.64 -12.39 12.31
N ILE A 131 -3.85 -11.36 11.49
CA ILE A 131 -4.37 -10.07 12.00
C ILE A 131 -5.88 -10.20 12.22
N ALA A 132 -6.25 -10.30 13.49
CA ALA A 132 -7.63 -10.27 13.94
C ALA A 132 -8.28 -8.95 13.52
N MET A 133 -9.38 -9.05 12.80
CA MET A 133 -10.32 -7.95 12.62
C MET A 133 -11.60 -8.26 13.37
N ARG A 134 -12.33 -7.23 13.79
CA ARG A 134 -13.65 -7.39 14.38
C ARG A 134 -14.53 -8.14 13.39
N ARG A 135 -14.80 -9.43 13.67
CA ARG A 135 -15.74 -10.24 12.89
C ARG A 135 -17.08 -9.52 12.90
N ARG A 136 -17.57 -9.19 11.71
CA ARG A 136 -18.98 -8.85 11.50
C ARG A 136 -19.61 -10.09 10.89
N ASP A 137 -20.90 -10.31 11.15
CA ASP A 137 -21.65 -11.37 10.50
C ASP A 137 -21.47 -11.21 8.99
N ALA A 138 -20.76 -12.18 8.41
CA ALA A 138 -20.34 -12.07 7.04
C ALA A 138 -21.59 -12.18 6.16
N PRO A 139 -21.85 -11.20 5.28
CA PRO A 139 -22.98 -11.28 4.39
C PRO A 139 -22.83 -12.52 3.51
N ARG A 140 -23.97 -13.19 3.20
CA ARG A 140 -24.00 -14.30 2.24
C ARG A 140 -23.22 -13.94 0.98
N ARG A 141 -22.46 -14.89 0.42
CA ARG A 141 -21.58 -14.68 -0.75
C ARG A 141 -22.20 -13.86 -1.88
N GLY A 142 -23.43 -14.17 -2.30
CA GLY A 142 -24.13 -13.41 -3.35
C GLY A 142 -24.50 -11.97 -2.97
N ARG A 143 -24.73 -11.67 -1.69
CA ARG A 143 -24.96 -10.30 -1.21
C ARG A 143 -23.65 -9.50 -1.22
N LEU A 144 -22.57 -10.09 -0.73
CA LEU A 144 -21.25 -9.44 -0.77
C LEU A 144 -20.79 -9.19 -2.20
N LEU A 145 -20.91 -10.19 -3.07
CA LEU A 145 -20.52 -10.10 -4.47
C LEU A 145 -21.26 -8.95 -5.19
N ARG A 146 -22.59 -8.86 -5.03
CA ARG A 146 -23.36 -7.73 -5.59
C ARG A 146 -22.91 -6.39 -5.03
N ALA A 147 -22.68 -6.29 -3.72
CA ALA A 147 -22.19 -5.05 -3.11
C ALA A 147 -20.82 -4.64 -3.66
N LYS A 148 -19.91 -5.62 -3.87
CA LYS A 148 -18.58 -5.38 -4.45
C LYS A 148 -18.62 -5.00 -5.92
N ILE A 149 -19.50 -5.60 -6.72
CA ILE A 149 -19.73 -5.21 -8.12
C ILE A 149 -20.22 -3.76 -8.18
N MET A 150 -21.24 -3.40 -7.38
CA MET A 150 -21.76 -2.03 -7.36
C MET A 150 -20.70 -1.03 -6.88
N GLU A 151 -19.94 -1.39 -5.85
CA GLU A 151 -18.80 -0.60 -5.38
C GLU A 151 -17.80 -0.35 -6.52
N VAL A 152 -17.36 -1.40 -7.22
CA VAL A 152 -16.41 -1.31 -8.34
C VAL A 152 -16.93 -0.38 -9.43
N ILE A 153 -18.19 -0.51 -9.84
CA ILE A 153 -18.79 0.35 -10.87
C ILE A 153 -18.76 1.83 -10.43
N VAL A 154 -19.17 2.12 -9.20
CA VAL A 154 -19.22 3.51 -8.69
C VAL A 154 -17.82 4.10 -8.58
N VAL A 155 -16.87 3.40 -7.94
CA VAL A 155 -15.51 3.91 -7.76
C VAL A 155 -14.75 3.99 -9.09
N TYR A 156 -15.08 3.14 -10.07
CA TYR A 156 -14.58 3.23 -11.43
C TYR A 156 -14.98 4.54 -12.10
N ILE A 157 -16.28 4.88 -12.08
CA ILE A 157 -16.80 6.10 -12.70
C ILE A 157 -16.21 7.35 -12.02
N ILE A 158 -16.09 7.33 -10.69
CA ILE A 158 -15.48 8.43 -9.93
C ILE A 158 -14.00 8.60 -10.33
N MET A 159 -13.25 7.50 -10.44
CA MET A 159 -11.84 7.53 -10.85
C MET A 159 -11.70 8.06 -12.29
N ASP A 160 -12.52 7.57 -13.21
CA ASP A 160 -12.55 7.99 -14.61
C ASP A 160 -12.85 9.49 -14.75
N ALA A 161 -13.87 9.98 -14.05
CA ALA A 161 -14.22 11.40 -14.02
C ALA A 161 -13.07 12.25 -13.45
N ALA A 162 -12.46 11.81 -12.34
CA ALA A 162 -11.39 12.55 -11.70
C ALA A 162 -10.11 12.62 -12.55
N MET A 163 -9.77 11.54 -13.25
CA MET A 163 -8.62 11.50 -14.15
C MET A 163 -8.88 12.20 -15.49
N SER A 164 -10.14 12.50 -15.82
CA SER A 164 -10.52 13.29 -16.99
C SER A 164 -10.53 14.80 -16.71
N ALA A 165 -10.35 15.22 -15.46
CA ALA A 165 -10.26 16.63 -15.09
C ALA A 165 -9.00 17.29 -15.70
N PRO A 166 -9.03 18.59 -16.04
CA PRO A 166 -7.86 19.29 -16.56
C PRO A 166 -6.73 19.29 -15.53
N LEU A 167 -5.50 19.22 -16.04
CA LEU A 167 -4.31 19.33 -15.20
C LEU A 167 -4.27 20.72 -14.54
N PRO A 168 -3.83 20.81 -13.27
CA PRO A 168 -3.61 22.11 -12.65
C PRO A 168 -2.54 22.92 -13.39
N GLU A 169 -2.60 24.24 -13.24
CA GLU A 169 -1.61 25.12 -13.85
C GLU A 169 -0.21 24.92 -13.25
N GLN A 170 0.81 24.88 -14.10
CA GLN A 170 2.19 24.53 -13.70
C GLN A 170 2.77 25.47 -12.62
N HIS A 171 2.32 26.71 -12.60
CA HIS A 171 2.80 27.71 -11.65
C HIS A 171 2.40 27.37 -10.19
N LEU A 172 1.41 26.50 -9.96
CA LEU A 172 0.92 26.15 -8.62
C LEU A 172 1.77 25.10 -7.88
N PHE A 173 2.58 24.31 -8.61
CA PHE A 173 3.35 23.19 -8.06
C PHE A 173 4.85 23.25 -8.38
N THR A 174 5.40 24.46 -8.47
CA THR A 174 6.83 24.70 -8.64
C THR A 174 7.65 24.15 -7.47
N ARG A 175 8.96 24.00 -7.64
CA ARG A 175 9.87 23.54 -6.57
C ARG A 175 9.86 24.46 -5.35
N GLU A 176 9.86 25.77 -5.57
CA GLU A 176 9.85 26.77 -4.50
C GLU A 176 8.59 26.62 -3.64
N LYS A 177 7.46 26.29 -4.30
CA LYS A 177 6.18 25.99 -3.66
C LYS A 177 6.09 24.60 -3.05
N GLN A 178 7.14 23.77 -3.07
CA GLN A 178 7.25 22.49 -2.32
C GLN A 178 7.92 22.69 -0.94
N THR A 179 7.85 23.90 -0.39
CA THR A 179 8.49 24.21 0.90
C THR A 179 7.73 23.67 2.11
N LEU A 180 8.47 23.14 3.09
CA LEU A 180 7.97 22.76 4.42
C LEU A 180 7.93 23.93 5.39
N LEU A 181 8.84 24.90 5.27
CA LEU A 181 9.03 25.91 6.34
C LEU A 181 8.80 27.35 5.85
N LYS A 182 9.02 27.62 4.57
CA LYS A 182 8.96 28.98 3.99
C LYS A 182 7.56 29.36 3.52
N PHE A 183 6.57 29.33 4.41
CA PHE A 183 5.18 29.67 4.07
C PHE A 183 4.98 31.13 3.66
N SER A 184 5.89 32.04 4.05
CA SER A 184 5.92 33.43 3.61
C SER A 184 5.99 33.59 2.09
N ASN A 185 6.47 32.56 1.38
CA ASN A 185 6.64 32.57 -0.06
C ASN A 185 5.39 32.08 -0.81
N LEU A 186 4.31 31.74 -0.09
CA LEU A 186 3.09 31.17 -0.66
C LEU A 186 1.98 32.21 -0.65
N SER A 187 1.32 32.36 -1.79
CA SER A 187 0.09 33.16 -1.88
C SER A 187 -1.09 32.43 -1.22
N LEU A 188 -2.22 33.13 -1.05
CA LEU A 188 -3.46 32.48 -0.61
C LEU A 188 -3.94 31.41 -1.61
N GLU A 189 -3.73 31.65 -2.90
CA GLU A 189 -4.00 30.68 -3.97
C GLU A 189 -3.14 29.41 -3.78
N ASP A 190 -1.85 29.56 -3.49
CA ASP A 190 -0.95 28.43 -3.24
C ASP A 190 -1.40 27.60 -2.03
N LEU A 191 -1.81 28.28 -0.95
CA LEU A 191 -2.35 27.61 0.23
C LEU A 191 -3.67 26.88 -0.07
N GLY A 192 -4.54 27.50 -0.87
CA GLY A 192 -5.77 26.88 -1.36
C GLY A 192 -5.48 25.63 -2.19
N PHE A 193 -4.58 25.74 -3.18
CA PHE A 193 -4.18 24.63 -4.04
C PHE A 193 -3.52 23.50 -3.24
N ARG A 194 -2.66 23.82 -2.26
CA ARG A 194 -2.09 22.82 -1.33
C ARG A 194 -3.17 22.06 -0.58
N PHE A 195 -4.14 22.78 -0.01
CA PHE A 195 -5.21 22.16 0.78
C PHE A 195 -6.13 21.29 -0.08
N PHE A 196 -6.74 21.87 -1.12
CA PHE A 196 -7.69 21.14 -1.98
C PHE A 196 -7.01 20.06 -2.82
N GLY A 197 -5.80 20.33 -3.31
CA GLY A 197 -4.99 19.33 -4.02
C GLY A 197 -4.60 18.15 -3.13
N THR A 198 -4.33 18.40 -1.84
CA THR A 198 -4.11 17.32 -0.86
C THR A 198 -5.38 16.50 -0.65
N VAL A 199 -6.52 17.15 -0.40
CA VAL A 199 -7.81 16.45 -0.23
C VAL A 199 -8.14 15.61 -1.46
N GLY A 200 -7.98 16.17 -2.66
CA GLY A 200 -8.15 15.47 -3.93
C GLY A 200 -7.21 14.28 -4.07
N TYR A 201 -5.91 14.44 -3.79
CA TYR A 201 -4.93 13.37 -3.84
C TYR A 201 -5.33 12.18 -2.96
N TRP A 202 -5.60 12.42 -1.66
CA TRP A 202 -5.97 11.36 -0.73
C TRP A 202 -7.32 10.72 -1.07
N PHE A 203 -8.27 11.50 -1.59
CA PHE A 203 -9.54 10.96 -2.07
C PHE A 203 -9.32 10.01 -3.25
N ILE A 204 -8.55 10.41 -4.27
CA ILE A 204 -8.26 9.56 -5.43
C ILE A 204 -7.47 8.31 -5.03
N THR A 205 -6.47 8.43 -4.15
CA THR A 205 -5.77 7.24 -3.64
C THR A 205 -6.72 6.32 -2.86
N TYR A 206 -7.66 6.86 -2.09
CA TYR A 206 -8.69 6.07 -1.40
C TYR A 206 -9.59 5.33 -2.40
N ILE A 207 -10.07 6.02 -3.44
CA ILE A 207 -10.88 5.41 -4.52
C ILE A 207 -10.09 4.32 -5.25
N CYS A 208 -8.81 4.56 -5.58
CA CYS A 208 -7.91 3.58 -6.18
C CYS A 208 -7.78 2.31 -5.34
N ASN A 209 -7.51 2.46 -4.04
CA ASN A 209 -7.39 1.32 -3.12
C ASN A 209 -8.68 0.51 -3.04
N ARG A 210 -9.84 1.19 -3.03
CA ARG A 210 -11.15 0.53 -3.04
C ARG A 210 -11.43 -0.18 -4.36
N LEU A 211 -11.07 0.42 -5.50
CA LEU A 211 -11.19 -0.21 -6.80
C LEU A 211 -10.35 -1.49 -6.87
N ASN A 212 -9.07 -1.43 -6.49
CA ASN A 212 -8.18 -2.60 -6.46
C ASN A 212 -8.73 -3.71 -5.55
N SER A 213 -9.12 -3.37 -4.32
CA SER A 213 -9.68 -4.32 -3.36
C SER A 213 -11.02 -4.90 -3.84
N GLY A 214 -11.87 -4.07 -4.44
CA GLY A 214 -13.17 -4.46 -5.00
C GLY A 214 -13.01 -5.43 -6.17
N CYS A 215 -12.14 -5.12 -7.12
CA CYS A 215 -11.84 -6.00 -8.26
C CYS A 215 -11.29 -7.35 -7.79
N ALA A 216 -10.34 -7.35 -6.86
CA ALA A 216 -9.80 -8.58 -6.29
C ALA A 216 -10.91 -9.39 -5.58
N ALA A 217 -11.80 -8.73 -4.82
CA ALA A 217 -12.92 -9.37 -4.16
C ALA A 217 -13.90 -10.01 -5.15
N VAL A 218 -14.29 -9.27 -6.20
CA VAL A 218 -15.21 -9.77 -7.23
C VAL A 218 -14.62 -10.99 -7.92
N LEU A 219 -13.34 -10.95 -8.32
CA LEU A 219 -12.68 -12.07 -8.99
C LEU A 219 -12.59 -13.30 -8.07
N SER A 220 -12.05 -13.15 -6.86
CA SER A 220 -11.88 -14.27 -5.93
C SER A 220 -13.20 -14.86 -5.46
N LEU A 221 -14.22 -14.03 -5.17
CA LEU A 221 -15.54 -14.51 -4.78
C LEU A 221 -16.30 -15.13 -5.95
N SER A 222 -16.08 -14.72 -7.20
CA SER A 222 -16.73 -15.34 -8.36
C SER A 222 -16.14 -16.71 -8.64
N LEU A 223 -14.81 -16.83 -8.59
CA LEU A 223 -14.07 -18.08 -8.79
C LEU A 223 -14.14 -19.05 -7.59
N GLY A 224 -14.68 -18.61 -6.44
CA GLY A 224 -14.78 -19.43 -5.23
C GLY A 224 -13.45 -19.64 -4.52
N LEU A 225 -12.46 -18.78 -4.78
CA LEU A 225 -11.12 -18.83 -4.19
C LEU A 225 -11.05 -18.29 -2.76
N SER A 226 -12.07 -17.55 -2.33
CA SER A 226 -12.17 -16.92 -1.03
C SER A 226 -13.59 -16.95 -0.51
N GLN A 227 -13.75 -16.91 0.81
CA GLN A 227 -15.03 -16.76 1.47
C GLN A 227 -15.32 -15.28 1.79
N PRO A 228 -16.59 -14.91 2.04
CA PRO A 228 -16.94 -13.53 2.40
C PRO A 228 -16.17 -12.96 3.59
N GLU A 229 -15.80 -13.81 4.55
CA GLU A 229 -15.05 -13.46 5.76
C GLU A 229 -13.61 -13.01 5.48
N ASP A 230 -13.06 -13.39 4.32
CA ASP A 230 -11.70 -13.05 3.90
C ASP A 230 -11.58 -11.59 3.42
N TRP A 231 -12.72 -10.92 3.16
CA TRP A 231 -12.81 -9.57 2.61
C TRP A 231 -13.33 -8.55 3.62
N PRO A 232 -12.55 -8.22 4.67
CA PRO A 232 -12.95 -7.24 5.65
C PRO A 232 -12.94 -5.83 5.06
N HIS A 233 -13.42 -4.87 5.85
CA HIS A 233 -13.31 -3.48 5.48
C HIS A 233 -11.84 -3.06 5.41
N LEU A 234 -11.50 -2.43 4.28
CA LEU A 234 -10.16 -1.94 3.99
C LEU A 234 -9.70 -0.82 4.91
N ASN A 235 -10.69 -0.03 5.36
CA ASN A 235 -10.52 1.17 6.15
C ASN A 235 -11.26 1.07 7.48
N GLY A 236 -10.70 1.70 8.50
CA GLY A 236 -11.33 1.90 9.78
C GLY A 236 -12.43 2.98 9.77
N PRO A 237 -12.99 3.31 10.94
CA PRO A 237 -13.97 4.38 11.04
C PRO A 237 -13.32 5.76 10.87
N ILE A 238 -14.05 6.70 10.26
CA ILE A 238 -13.62 8.12 10.10
C ILE A 238 -13.38 8.79 11.45
N SER A 239 -14.00 8.28 12.53
CA SER A 239 -13.73 8.73 13.90
C SER A 239 -12.28 8.57 14.34
N ALA A 240 -11.49 7.71 13.68
CA ALA A 240 -10.07 7.53 13.95
C ALA A 240 -9.19 8.61 13.30
N CYS A 241 -9.70 9.36 12.32
CA CYS A 241 -8.95 10.39 11.59
C CYS A 241 -8.80 11.72 12.34
N CYS A 242 -9.03 11.74 13.66
CA CYS A 242 -8.79 12.91 14.51
C CYS A 242 -7.35 12.95 15.06
N THR A 243 -6.49 12.03 14.64
CA THR A 243 -5.06 11.97 14.97
C THR A 243 -4.30 11.41 13.77
N VAL A 244 -3.06 11.83 13.54
CA VAL A 244 -2.21 11.28 12.47
C VAL A 244 -1.94 9.81 12.75
N ARG A 245 -1.75 9.44 14.02
CA ARG A 245 -1.61 8.05 14.45
C ARG A 245 -2.85 7.21 14.13
N GLY A 246 -4.04 7.74 14.37
CA GLY A 246 -5.30 7.06 14.09
C GLY A 246 -5.62 6.99 12.59
N PHE A 247 -5.25 8.03 11.83
CA PHE A 247 -5.35 8.00 10.36
C PHE A 247 -4.57 6.82 9.79
N TRP A 248 -3.27 6.72 10.05
CA TRP A 248 -2.43 5.64 9.53
C TRP A 248 -2.65 4.29 10.21
N GLY A 249 -2.74 4.31 11.54
CA GLY A 249 -2.78 3.12 12.38
C GLY A 249 -4.17 2.56 12.60
N THR A 250 -5.24 3.09 12.00
CA THR A 250 -6.59 2.55 12.16
C THR A 250 -7.45 2.76 10.92
N PHE A 251 -7.43 3.96 10.33
CA PHE A 251 -8.29 4.27 9.19
C PHE A 251 -7.71 3.83 7.84
N TRP A 252 -6.45 4.16 7.55
CA TRP A 252 -5.86 4.03 6.22
C TRP A 252 -5.46 2.58 5.90
N HIS A 253 -5.80 2.11 4.70
CA HIS A 253 -5.52 0.78 4.11
C HIS A 253 -4.81 -0.25 5.01
N GLN A 254 -5.58 -1.03 5.80
CA GLN A 254 -5.02 -1.91 6.85
C GLN A 254 -4.38 -3.21 6.34
N LEU A 255 -4.50 -3.53 5.04
CA LEU A 255 -3.99 -4.78 4.46
C LEU A 255 -2.47 -4.95 4.63
N PHE A 256 -1.70 -3.88 4.43
CA PHE A 256 -0.23 -3.94 4.47
C PHE A 256 0.37 -3.80 5.87
N ARG A 257 -0.46 -3.71 6.92
CA ARG A 257 0.01 -3.47 8.28
C ARG A 257 1.00 -4.53 8.76
N LYS A 258 0.70 -5.82 8.52
CA LYS A 258 1.54 -6.93 9.00
C LYS A 258 2.96 -6.81 8.47
N MET A 259 3.11 -6.71 7.15
CA MET A 259 4.43 -6.68 6.54
C MET A 259 5.23 -5.46 7.00
N VAL A 260 4.60 -4.28 7.01
CA VAL A 260 5.28 -3.02 7.35
C VAL A 260 5.72 -3.01 8.81
N THR A 261 4.87 -3.48 9.72
CA THR A 261 5.24 -3.57 11.14
C THR A 261 6.24 -4.70 11.42
N GLY A 262 6.18 -5.82 10.68
CA GLY A 262 7.17 -6.90 10.78
C GLY A 262 8.59 -6.40 10.46
N TRP A 263 8.76 -5.66 9.36
CA TRP A 263 10.03 -5.01 9.02
C TRP A 263 10.43 -3.92 10.03
N GLY A 264 9.46 -3.15 10.52
CA GLY A 264 9.68 -2.15 11.57
C GLY A 264 10.13 -2.75 12.92
N ASP A 265 9.71 -3.97 13.23
CA ASP A 265 10.06 -4.70 14.46
C ASP A 265 11.43 -5.40 14.36
N PHE A 266 11.85 -5.80 13.16
CA PHE A 266 13.06 -6.60 12.95
C PHE A 266 14.33 -5.94 13.50
N ILE A 267 14.62 -4.70 13.09
CA ILE A 267 15.85 -4.01 13.51
C ILE A 267 15.84 -3.76 15.03
N PRO A 268 14.77 -3.20 15.64
CA PRO A 268 14.69 -3.02 17.09
C PRO A 268 14.84 -4.32 17.87
N ASP A 269 14.21 -5.41 17.43
CA ASP A 269 14.21 -6.66 18.19
C ASP A 269 15.49 -7.49 18.00
N LYS A 270 16.00 -7.58 16.77
CA LYS A 270 17.06 -8.54 16.41
C LYS A 270 18.44 -7.91 16.27
N VAL A 271 18.52 -6.66 15.83
CA VAL A 271 19.79 -5.96 15.62
C VAL A 271 20.15 -5.13 16.84
N LEU A 272 19.26 -4.23 17.25
CA LEU A 272 19.50 -3.29 18.35
C LEU A 272 19.11 -3.84 19.73
N ARG A 273 18.30 -4.91 19.77
CA ARG A 273 17.80 -5.56 21.00
C ARG A 273 17.14 -4.58 21.98
N LEU A 274 16.39 -3.60 21.46
CA LEU A 274 15.71 -2.58 22.25
C LEU A 274 14.58 -3.19 23.09
N HIS A 275 14.55 -2.89 24.39
CA HIS A 275 13.50 -3.37 25.28
C HIS A 275 12.12 -2.83 24.87
N ARG A 276 11.16 -3.74 24.63
CA ARG A 276 9.78 -3.36 24.27
C ARG A 276 9.14 -2.59 25.42
N GLY A 277 8.29 -1.62 25.10
CA GLY A 277 7.66 -0.72 26.08
C GLY A 277 8.43 0.58 26.35
N THR A 278 9.71 0.66 25.99
CA THR A 278 10.46 1.93 26.08
C THR A 278 10.11 2.90 24.94
N ILE A 279 10.25 4.20 25.19
CA ILE A 279 9.98 5.27 24.21
C ILE A 279 10.86 5.11 22.96
N LEU A 280 12.17 4.87 23.16
CA LEU A 280 13.12 4.63 22.08
C LEU A 280 12.64 3.48 21.18
N SER A 281 12.32 2.35 21.79
CA SER A 281 11.85 1.15 21.10
C SER A 281 10.52 1.40 20.35
N ARG A 282 9.59 2.17 20.91
CA ARG A 282 8.33 2.56 20.24
C ARG A 282 8.57 3.43 19.02
N TYR A 283 9.42 4.45 19.12
CA TYR A 283 9.64 5.41 18.06
C TYR A 283 10.59 4.94 16.96
N THR A 284 11.57 4.08 17.29
CA THR A 284 12.37 3.41 16.26
C THR A 284 11.51 2.50 15.39
N ARG A 285 10.62 1.69 15.98
CA ARG A 285 9.66 0.85 15.22
C ARG A 285 8.75 1.68 14.32
N LEU A 286 8.22 2.78 14.85
CA LEU A 286 7.36 3.68 14.11
C LEU A 286 8.07 4.28 12.89
N LEU A 287 9.28 4.81 13.09
CA LEU A 287 10.07 5.39 12.01
C LEU A 287 10.40 4.35 10.94
N LEU A 288 10.86 3.16 11.35
CA LEU A 288 11.21 2.09 10.42
C LEU A 288 9.99 1.59 9.64
N ALA A 289 8.83 1.44 10.27
CA ALA A 289 7.59 1.10 9.58
C ALA A 289 7.24 2.12 8.48
N PHE A 290 7.37 3.42 8.76
CA PHE A 290 7.16 4.45 7.74
C PHE A 290 8.23 4.43 6.65
N LEU A 291 9.51 4.21 7.00
CA LEU A 291 10.58 4.10 6.02
C LEU A 291 10.43 2.88 5.11
N THR A 292 10.00 1.72 5.64
CA THR A 292 9.63 0.56 4.82
C THR A 292 8.50 0.90 3.86
N SER A 293 7.51 1.69 4.32
CA SER A 293 6.43 2.17 3.45
C SER A 293 6.96 3.10 2.35
N GLY A 294 7.89 3.99 2.69
CA GLY A 294 8.57 4.86 1.73
C GLY A 294 9.34 4.09 0.67
N ALA A 295 10.16 3.12 1.09
CA ALA A 295 10.94 2.28 0.19
C ALA A 295 10.05 1.49 -0.80
N MET A 296 8.88 1.02 -0.35
CA MET A 296 7.90 0.38 -1.22
C MET A 296 7.40 1.32 -2.33
N HIS A 297 7.21 2.60 -2.00
CA HIS A 297 6.71 3.61 -2.93
C HIS A 297 7.82 4.29 -3.74
N HIS A 298 9.09 3.97 -3.50
CA HIS A 298 10.23 4.58 -4.21
C HIS A 298 10.10 4.45 -5.73
N CYS A 299 9.52 3.35 -6.23
CA CYS A 299 9.27 3.14 -7.66
C CYS A 299 8.49 4.29 -8.33
N MET A 300 7.67 5.04 -7.58
CA MET A 300 6.96 6.22 -8.08
C MET A 300 7.91 7.26 -8.69
N GLN A 301 9.14 7.39 -8.17
CA GLN A 301 10.09 8.36 -8.69
C GLN A 301 10.38 8.15 -10.18
N HIS A 302 10.53 6.90 -10.60
CA HIS A 302 10.87 6.54 -11.97
C HIS A 302 9.64 6.65 -12.86
N LEU A 303 8.49 6.21 -12.36
CA LEU A 303 7.21 6.22 -13.07
C LEU A 303 6.72 7.64 -13.36
N TYR A 304 6.85 8.53 -12.39
CA TYR A 304 6.45 9.93 -12.51
C TYR A 304 7.61 10.85 -12.90
N ARG A 305 8.78 10.30 -13.28
CA ARG A 305 9.93 11.06 -13.80
C ARG A 305 10.39 12.18 -12.86
N PHE A 306 10.53 11.85 -11.58
CA PHE A 306 11.08 12.76 -10.60
C PHE A 306 12.50 13.15 -11.02
N SER A 307 12.84 14.42 -10.81
CA SER A 307 14.21 14.89 -10.99
C SER A 307 15.15 14.32 -9.92
N ALA A 308 16.46 14.43 -10.15
CA ALA A 308 17.48 14.04 -9.17
C ALA A 308 17.30 14.70 -7.78
N GLU A 309 16.83 15.94 -7.71
CA GLU A 309 16.59 16.66 -6.44
C GLU A 309 15.40 16.10 -5.63
N ASP A 310 14.47 15.44 -6.32
CA ASP A 310 13.25 14.86 -5.74
C ASP A 310 13.39 13.35 -5.50
N SER A 311 14.56 12.75 -5.72
CA SER A 311 14.79 11.28 -5.62
C SER A 311 14.35 10.66 -4.29
N PHE A 312 14.29 11.45 -3.20
CA PHE A 312 13.85 10.98 -1.89
C PHE A 312 12.58 11.67 -1.37
N ALA A 313 11.81 12.30 -2.25
CA ALA A 313 10.59 13.03 -1.90
C ALA A 313 9.55 12.13 -1.19
N VAL A 314 9.39 10.90 -1.67
CA VAL A 314 8.44 9.92 -1.14
C VAL A 314 8.86 9.46 0.26
N GLU A 315 10.12 9.09 0.44
CA GLU A 315 10.69 8.66 1.72
C GLU A 315 10.62 9.77 2.75
N LYS A 316 10.93 11.02 2.34
CA LYS A 316 10.77 12.20 3.18
C LYS A 316 9.32 12.35 3.64
N PHE A 317 8.35 12.23 2.74
CA PHE A 317 6.93 12.28 3.09
C PHE A 317 6.56 11.25 4.16
N TYR A 318 6.98 9.99 3.99
CA TYR A 318 6.68 8.93 4.95
C TYR A 318 7.41 9.13 6.28
N ALA A 319 8.67 9.55 6.28
CA ALA A 319 9.41 9.88 7.50
C ALA A 319 8.73 11.02 8.28
N LEU A 320 8.21 12.05 7.58
CA LEU A 320 7.44 13.13 8.20
C LEU A 320 6.23 12.59 8.96
N GLN A 321 5.54 11.55 8.48
CA GLN A 321 4.40 10.96 9.18
C GLN A 321 4.80 10.41 10.56
N ALA A 322 5.96 9.77 10.65
CA ALA A 322 6.50 9.29 11.92
C ALA A 322 6.76 10.46 12.89
N PHE A 323 7.39 11.53 12.41
CA PHE A 323 7.63 12.73 13.21
C PHE A 323 6.36 13.46 13.61
N GLY A 324 5.37 13.55 12.72
CA GLY A 324 4.05 14.12 13.01
C GLY A 324 3.36 13.38 14.14
N ILE A 325 3.46 12.05 14.16
CA ILE A 325 2.94 11.22 15.25
C ILE A 325 3.73 11.41 16.56
N MET A 326 5.05 11.51 16.50
CA MET A 326 5.88 11.78 17.69
C MET A 326 5.53 13.14 18.31
N PHE A 327 5.38 14.17 17.47
CA PHE A 327 4.95 15.50 17.87
C PHE A 327 3.53 15.48 18.45
N GLU A 328 2.59 14.82 17.78
CA GLU A 328 1.22 14.64 18.24
C GLU A 328 1.16 13.96 19.62
N ASP A 329 1.93 12.88 19.83
CA ASP A 329 2.01 12.21 21.13
C ASP A 329 2.57 13.16 22.22
N ALA A 330 3.58 13.97 21.90
CA ALA A 330 4.17 14.92 22.84
C ALA A 330 3.18 16.03 23.24
N VAL A 331 2.43 16.58 22.27
CA VAL A 331 1.39 17.58 22.54
C VAL A 331 0.25 16.97 23.36
N GLN A 332 -0.16 15.72 23.07
CA GLN A 332 -1.18 15.03 23.85
C GLN A 332 -0.72 14.78 25.30
N ALA A 333 0.54 14.41 25.50
CA ALA A 333 1.11 14.25 26.83
C ALA A 333 1.17 15.60 27.59
N ALA A 334 1.63 16.66 26.93
CA ALA A 334 1.73 17.99 27.52
C ALA A 334 0.36 18.59 27.87
N THR A 335 -0.69 18.28 27.10
CA THR A 335 -2.05 18.81 27.29
C THR A 335 -3.00 17.85 27.99
N ALA A 336 -2.48 16.75 28.56
CA ALA A 336 -3.30 15.70 29.19
C ALA A 336 -4.11 16.23 30.39
N HIS A 337 -3.56 17.20 31.12
CA HIS A 337 -4.18 17.81 32.31
C HIS A 337 -5.17 18.94 31.99
N VAL A 338 -5.20 19.44 30.75
CA VAL A 338 -6.06 20.57 30.37
C VAL A 338 -7.51 20.07 30.23
N PRO A 339 -8.50 20.65 30.94
CA PRO A 339 -9.88 20.20 30.90
C PRO A 339 -10.58 20.67 29.62
N VAL A 340 -10.27 20.02 28.49
CA VAL A 340 -10.91 20.25 27.19
C VAL A 340 -11.92 19.15 26.92
N SER A 341 -13.14 19.52 26.53
CA SER A 341 -14.19 18.56 26.19
C SER A 341 -13.77 17.63 25.04
N LYS A 342 -14.28 16.39 25.05
CA LYS A 342 -13.96 15.38 24.03
C LYS A 342 -14.29 15.84 22.61
N SER A 343 -15.39 16.58 22.45
CA SER A 343 -15.82 17.11 21.15
C SER A 343 -14.83 18.15 20.61
N VAL A 344 -14.38 19.07 21.47
CA VAL A 344 -13.37 20.08 21.08
C VAL A 344 -12.04 19.41 20.76
N ARG A 345 -11.57 18.47 21.60
CA ARG A 345 -10.34 17.70 21.31
C ARG A 345 -10.41 16.99 19.95
N ARG A 346 -11.57 16.43 19.60
CA ARG A 346 -11.79 15.79 18.30
C ARG A 346 -11.78 16.78 17.15
N ALA A 347 -12.48 17.91 17.28
CA ALA A 347 -12.52 18.94 16.24
C ALA A 347 -11.11 19.50 15.96
N VAL A 348 -10.35 19.82 17.01
CA VAL A 348 -8.95 20.24 16.90
C VAL A 348 -8.11 19.13 16.25
N GLY A 349 -8.32 17.88 16.64
CA GLY A 349 -7.62 16.74 16.05
C GLY A 349 -7.87 16.55 14.55
N TYR A 350 -9.11 16.72 14.09
CA TYR A 350 -9.43 16.69 12.65
C TYR A 350 -8.76 17.82 11.88
N PHE A 351 -8.81 19.04 12.42
CA PHE A 351 -8.13 20.18 11.83
C PHE A 351 -6.62 19.94 11.76
N TRP A 352 -6.02 19.43 12.84
CA TRP A 352 -4.61 19.06 12.90
C TRP A 352 -4.23 18.05 11.82
N VAL A 353 -4.99 16.96 11.67
CA VAL A 353 -4.71 15.94 10.63
C VAL A 353 -4.79 16.54 9.23
N LEU A 354 -5.82 17.34 8.94
CA LEU A 354 -5.96 17.99 7.64
C LEU A 354 -4.82 18.97 7.37
N ALA A 355 -4.48 19.82 8.34
CA ALA A 355 -3.37 20.76 8.23
C ALA A 355 -2.02 20.05 8.04
N PHE A 356 -1.77 19.00 8.82
CA PHE A 356 -0.56 18.20 8.74
C PHE A 356 -0.41 17.48 7.40
N LEU A 357 -1.50 16.91 6.86
CA LEU A 357 -1.48 16.32 5.53
C LEU A 357 -1.31 17.38 4.45
N ALA A 358 -2.04 18.51 4.52
CA ALA A 358 -1.88 19.61 3.56
C ALA A 358 -0.47 20.22 3.56
N TRP A 359 0.22 20.14 4.70
CA TRP A 359 1.61 20.54 4.85
C TRP A 359 2.59 19.52 4.25
N SER A 360 2.40 18.23 4.52
CA SER A 360 3.37 17.19 4.17
C SER A 360 3.17 16.59 2.77
N THR A 361 1.94 16.44 2.28
CA THR A 361 1.61 15.81 0.99
C THR A 361 2.28 16.47 -0.23
N PRO A 362 2.37 17.83 -0.33
CA PRO A 362 3.06 18.48 -1.45
C PRO A 362 4.48 17.99 -1.69
N ILE A 363 5.18 17.51 -0.65
CA ILE A 363 6.54 16.97 -0.76
C ILE A 363 6.62 15.82 -1.74
N MET A 364 5.61 14.96 -1.81
CA MET A 364 5.57 13.86 -2.77
C MET A 364 4.66 14.14 -3.97
N SER A 365 3.55 14.88 -3.79
CA SER A 365 2.57 15.04 -4.88
C SER A 365 3.02 16.05 -5.95
N TYR A 366 3.72 17.13 -5.58
CA TYR A 366 4.17 18.12 -6.55
C TYR A 366 5.22 17.57 -7.53
N PRO A 367 6.24 16.79 -7.09
CA PRO A 367 7.10 16.06 -8.01
C PRO A 367 6.33 15.18 -8.99
N SER A 368 5.29 14.48 -8.53
CA SER A 368 4.44 13.67 -9.41
C SER A 368 3.68 14.51 -10.45
N MET A 369 3.14 15.66 -10.05
CA MET A 369 2.44 16.57 -10.96
C MET A 369 3.37 17.18 -12.01
N ARG A 370 4.62 17.52 -11.64
CA ARG A 370 5.65 17.99 -12.59
C ARG A 370 6.08 16.94 -13.61
N GLY A 371 5.83 15.65 -13.32
CA GLY A 371 6.03 14.54 -14.25
C GLY A 371 5.15 14.58 -15.50
N GLY A 372 4.18 15.50 -15.58
CA GLY A 372 3.21 15.63 -16.67
C GLY A 372 2.07 14.62 -16.55
N ASP A 373 1.22 14.57 -17.57
CA ASP A 373 0.03 13.70 -17.59
C ASP A 373 0.40 12.20 -17.44
N PRO A 374 0.02 11.53 -16.35
CA PRO A 374 0.28 10.10 -16.20
C PRO A 374 -0.66 9.21 -17.04
N GLY A 375 -1.67 9.80 -17.68
CA GLY A 375 -2.72 9.10 -18.41
C GLY A 375 -3.77 8.48 -17.48
N GLN A 376 -4.77 7.82 -18.08
CA GLN A 376 -5.90 7.23 -17.37
C GLN A 376 -5.49 6.07 -16.47
N MET A 377 -6.05 6.00 -15.25
CA MET A 377 -5.85 4.87 -14.34
C MET A 377 -6.76 3.69 -14.68
N VAL A 378 -7.95 3.97 -15.21
CA VAL A 378 -8.90 2.94 -15.64
C VAL A 378 -8.56 2.42 -17.04
N PRO A 379 -8.92 1.17 -17.40
CA PRO A 379 -8.61 0.61 -18.72
C PRO A 379 -9.33 1.32 -19.88
N PHE A 380 -10.53 1.83 -19.66
CA PHE A 380 -11.34 2.53 -20.67
C PHE A 380 -12.09 3.72 -20.07
N SER A 381 -11.91 4.91 -20.64
CA SER A 381 -12.60 6.12 -20.16
C SER A 381 -13.98 6.25 -20.78
N VAL A 382 -15.02 6.14 -19.96
CA VAL A 382 -16.42 6.35 -20.35
C VAL A 382 -16.72 7.84 -20.35
N VAL A 383 -16.28 8.56 -19.32
CA VAL A 383 -16.45 10.01 -19.18
C VAL A 383 -15.72 10.76 -20.28
N GLY A 384 -14.47 10.39 -20.56
CA GLY A 384 -13.69 11.00 -21.63
C GLY A 384 -14.29 10.75 -23.02
N TYR A 385 -15.01 9.64 -23.24
CA TYR A 385 -15.75 9.41 -24.47
C TYR A 385 -16.99 10.31 -24.56
N MET A 386 -17.75 10.45 -23.48
CA MET A 386 -18.92 11.32 -23.41
C MET A 386 -18.57 12.81 -23.54
N MET A 387 -17.40 13.25 -23.06
CA MET A 387 -16.94 14.64 -23.19
C MET A 387 -16.48 15.01 -24.60
N LYS A 388 -16.16 14.01 -25.44
CA LYS A 388 -15.71 14.20 -26.84
C LYS A 388 -16.84 14.07 -27.86
N SER A 389 -17.97 13.50 -27.44
CA SER A 389 -19.20 13.35 -28.22
C SER A 389 -20.07 14.58 -28.02
#